data_AF-A0A973Q641-F1
#
_entry.id   AF-A0A973Q641-F1
#
_cell.length_a   1.000
_cell.length_b   1.000
_cell.length_c   1.000
_cell.angle_alpha   90.00
_cell.angle_beta   90.00
_cell.angle_gamma   90.00
#
_symmetry.space_group_name_H-M   'P 1'
#
loop_
_entity.id
_entity.type
_entity.pdbx_description
1 polymer ?
#
loop_
_entity_poly.entity_id
_entity_poly.type
_entity_poly.pdbx_seq_one_letter_code
_entity_poly.pdbx_strand_id
1 'polypeptide(L)'
;MTAELVRGQNHPLPGNRLEIRVSAGTPVVAAVTLGDEAGRVVGGRPWLAHPGEPHLEGVEVPRQAAAEHRLAVDLGAMPPPVHRVHVLLALP
;
A
#
# COMPACT_ATOMS: atom_id res chain seq x y z
N MET A 1 0.95 20.44 4.60
CA MET A 1 1.60 20.07 5.87
C MET A 1 2.52 18.89 5.59
N THR A 2 3.80 19.01 5.90
CA THR A 2 4.76 17.90 5.84
C THR A 2 5.17 17.60 7.27
N ALA A 3 4.72 16.46 7.79
CA ALA A 3 5.21 15.92 9.05
C ALA A 3 6.23 14.83 8.74
N GLU A 4 7.44 14.98 9.23
CA GLU A 4 8.42 13.90 9.22
C GLU A 4 8.15 13.01 10.44
N LEU A 5 7.76 11.77 10.18
CA LEU A 5 7.46 10.81 11.23
C LEU A 5 8.58 9.79 11.33
N VAL A 6 9.08 9.61 12.55
CA VAL A 6 9.96 8.49 12.89
C VAL A 6 9.13 7.27 13.29
N ARG A 7 9.76 6.10 13.31
CA ARG A 7 9.12 4.82 13.64
C ARG A 7 8.26 4.93 14.92
N GLY A 8 6.99 4.55 14.82
CA GLY A 8 6.03 4.54 15.93
C GLY A 8 5.29 5.86 16.15
N GLN A 9 5.55 6.90 15.35
CA GLN A 9 4.79 8.14 15.36
C GLN A 9 3.57 8.04 14.44
N ASN A 10 2.45 8.61 14.89
CA ASN A 10 1.23 8.74 14.13
C ASN A 10 1.01 10.22 13.79
N HIS A 11 0.55 10.50 12.57
CA HIS A 11 0.10 11.82 12.16
C HIS A 11 -1.32 11.71 11.62
N PRO A 12 -2.24 12.59 12.05
CA PRO A 12 -3.53 12.71 11.40
C PRO A 12 -3.34 12.97 9.91
N LEU A 13 -4.07 12.25 9.08
CA LEU A 13 -4.03 12.46 7.64
C LEU A 13 -4.94 13.64 7.29
N PRO A 14 -4.46 14.64 6.53
CA PRO A 14 -5.27 15.79 6.14
C PRO A 14 -6.31 15.46 5.06
N GLY A 15 -6.30 14.24 4.51
CA GLY A 15 -7.23 13.77 3.49
C GLY A 15 -7.12 12.27 3.25
N ASN A 16 -7.95 11.77 2.34
CA ASN A 16 -8.12 10.33 2.13
C ASN A 16 -7.21 9.75 1.04
N ARG A 17 -6.58 10.59 0.22
CA ARG A 17 -5.63 10.12 -0.80
C ARG A 17 -4.22 10.10 -0.21
N LEU A 18 -3.63 8.92 -0.20
CA LEU A 18 -2.25 8.68 0.19
C LEU A 18 -1.43 8.23 -1.00
N GLU A 19 -0.16 8.58 -0.93
CA GLU A 19 0.87 8.10 -1.83
C GLU A 19 2.01 7.53 -1.00
N ILE A 20 2.37 6.29 -1.26
CA ILE A 20 3.52 5.64 -0.64
C ILE A 20 4.61 5.57 -1.70
N ARG A 21 5.75 6.19 -1.42
CA ARG A 21 6.93 6.16 -2.27
C ARG A 21 7.96 5.22 -1.68
N VAL A 22 8.52 4.35 -2.50
CA VAL A 22 9.59 3.42 -2.10
C VAL A 22 10.76 3.62 -3.04
N SER A 23 11.94 3.85 -2.47
CA SER A 23 13.20 3.99 -3.19
C SER A 23 14.17 2.90 -2.71
N ALA A 24 14.79 2.18 -3.64
CA ALA A 24 15.72 1.08 -3.37
C ALA A 24 16.91 1.13 -4.32
N GLY A 25 18.07 0.65 -3.87
CA GLY A 25 19.29 0.65 -4.70
C GLY A 25 19.26 -0.32 -5.88
N THR A 26 18.30 -1.26 -5.90
CA THR A 26 18.07 -2.22 -6.98
C THR A 26 16.58 -2.34 -7.26
N PRO A 27 16.18 -2.80 -8.46
CA PRO A 27 14.79 -3.10 -8.72
C PRO A 27 14.21 -4.09 -7.71
N VAL A 28 13.10 -3.71 -7.07
CA VAL A 28 12.29 -4.57 -6.19
C VAL A 28 10.85 -4.63 -6.70
N VAL A 29 10.10 -5.65 -6.31
CA VAL A 29 8.65 -5.72 -6.57
C VAL A 29 7.90 -5.17 -5.35
N ALA A 30 7.02 -4.20 -5.56
CA ALA A 30 6.11 -3.72 -4.54
C ALA A 30 4.71 -4.34 -4.75
N ALA A 31 4.11 -4.80 -3.65
CA ALA A 31 2.77 -5.34 -3.62
C ALA A 31 2.01 -4.81 -2.40
N VAL A 32 0.68 -4.88 -2.41
CA VAL A 32 -0.17 -4.45 -1.29
C VAL A 32 -1.22 -5.49 -0.97
N THR A 33 -1.42 -5.77 0.32
CA THR A 33 -2.58 -6.50 0.84
C THR A 33 -3.34 -5.66 1.85
N LEU A 34 -4.65 -5.91 1.96
CA LEU A 34 -5.56 -5.20 2.85
C LEU A 34 -5.91 -6.10 4.04
N GLY A 35 -5.80 -5.55 5.24
CA GLY A 35 -5.98 -6.27 6.49
C GLY A 35 -7.09 -5.70 7.36
N ASP A 36 -7.73 -6.56 8.15
CA ASP A 36 -8.68 -6.17 9.19
C ASP A 36 -7.96 -5.61 10.43
N GLU A 37 -8.72 -5.34 11.49
CA GLU A 37 -8.17 -4.84 12.76
C GLU A 37 -7.09 -5.76 13.34
N ALA A 38 -7.26 -7.08 13.19
CA ALA A 38 -6.35 -8.11 13.66
C ALA A 38 -5.17 -8.36 12.69
N GLY A 39 -5.13 -7.68 11.54
CA GLY A 39 -4.13 -7.88 10.50
C GLY A 39 -4.35 -9.12 9.63
N ARG A 40 -5.56 -9.68 9.63
CA ARG A 40 -5.92 -10.78 8.73
C ARG A 40 -6.33 -10.20 7.38
N VAL A 41 -5.95 -10.87 6.32
CA VAL A 41 -6.30 -10.47 4.95
C VAL A 41 -7.82 -10.40 4.81
N VAL A 42 -8.29 -9.28 4.25
CA VAL A 42 -9.71 -9.02 3.99
C VAL A 42 -10.07 -9.47 2.58
N GLY A 43 -11.22 -10.16 2.45
CA GLY A 43 -11.84 -10.44 1.15
C GLY A 43 -11.42 -11.75 0.48
N GLY A 44 -11.99 -11.98 -0.70
CA GLY A 44 -11.67 -13.10 -1.59
C GLY A 44 -10.55 -12.72 -2.59
N ARG A 45 -10.43 -13.45 -3.70
CA ARG A 45 -9.50 -13.05 -4.77
C ARG A 45 -10.06 -11.86 -5.57
N PRO A 46 -9.21 -10.90 -5.97
CA PRO A 46 -7.80 -10.77 -5.60
C PRO A 46 -7.61 -10.24 -4.18
N TRP A 47 -6.59 -10.77 -3.47
CA TRP A 47 -6.23 -10.36 -2.10
C TRP A 47 -4.87 -9.63 -2.03
N LEU A 48 -4.19 -9.51 -3.17
CA LEU A 48 -2.87 -8.92 -3.32
C LEU A 48 -2.84 -8.09 -4.61
N ALA A 49 -2.64 -6.78 -4.49
CA ALA A 49 -2.26 -5.96 -5.64
C ALA A 49 -0.76 -6.16 -5.91
N HIS A 50 -0.40 -6.56 -7.12
CA HIS A 50 0.99 -6.76 -7.55
C HIS A 50 1.12 -6.45 -9.06
N PRO A 51 2.33 -6.43 -9.65
CA PRO A 51 2.52 -6.03 -11.05
C PRO A 51 1.62 -6.72 -12.10
N GLY A 52 1.26 -7.99 -11.87
CA GLY A 52 0.38 -8.75 -12.77
C GLY A 52 -1.11 -8.52 -12.54
N GLU A 53 -1.49 -8.05 -11.34
CA GLU A 53 -2.86 -7.71 -10.97
C GLU A 53 -2.81 -6.44 -10.09
N PRO A 54 -2.69 -5.25 -10.70
CA PRO A 54 -2.17 -4.07 -10.01
C PRO A 54 -3.20 -3.31 -9.17
N HIS A 55 -4.41 -3.85 -8.99
CA HIS A 55 -5.50 -3.15 -8.32
C HIS A 55 -6.12 -4.00 -7.22
N LEU A 56 -6.41 -3.34 -6.10
CA LEU A 56 -7.45 -3.71 -5.14
C LEU A 56 -8.39 -2.51 -5.01
N GLU A 57 -9.56 -2.70 -4.42
CA GLU A 57 -10.45 -1.58 -4.13
C GLU A 57 -9.72 -0.55 -3.23
N GLY A 58 -9.62 0.69 -3.72
CA GLY A 58 -8.86 1.75 -3.04
C GLY A 58 -7.34 1.66 -3.17
N VAL A 59 -6.75 0.73 -3.92
CA VAL A 59 -5.28 0.62 -4.08
C VAL A 59 -4.87 0.38 -5.53
N GLU A 60 -3.82 1.08 -5.95
CA GLU A 60 -3.10 0.81 -7.19
C GLU A 60 -1.60 0.69 -6.94
N VAL A 61 -0.97 -0.34 -7.53
CA VAL A 61 0.48 -0.58 -7.44
C VAL A 61 1.15 -0.52 -8.82
N PRO A 62 2.46 -0.25 -8.88
CA PRO A 62 3.22 -0.29 -10.12
C PRO A 62 3.16 -1.64 -10.84
N ARG A 63 3.17 -1.60 -12.17
CA ARG A 63 3.06 -2.77 -13.06
C ARG A 63 4.38 -3.48 -13.35
N GLN A 64 5.44 -3.15 -12.64
CA GLN A 64 6.77 -3.70 -12.85
C GLN A 64 7.64 -3.60 -11.60
N ALA A 65 8.73 -4.38 -11.57
CA ALA A 65 9.81 -4.12 -10.63
C ALA A 65 10.52 -2.81 -10.98
N ALA A 66 10.90 -2.05 -9.96
CA ALA A 66 11.58 -0.76 -10.11
C ALA A 66 12.41 -0.43 -8.88
N ALA A 67 13.40 0.45 -9.06
CA ALA A 67 14.12 1.07 -7.95
C ALA A 67 13.26 2.13 -7.25
N GLU A 68 12.34 2.76 -7.99
CA GLU A 68 11.45 3.81 -7.50
C GLU A 68 10.00 3.39 -7.74
N HIS A 69 9.20 3.33 -6.68
CA HIS A 69 7.77 3.01 -6.72
C HIS A 69 6.93 4.16 -6.21
N ARG A 70 5.73 4.27 -6.77
CA ARG A 70 4.66 5.15 -6.32
C ARG A 70 3.39 4.31 -6.22
N LEU A 71 2.94 4.02 -5.00
CA LEU A 71 1.70 3.33 -4.74
C LEU A 71 0.64 4.35 -4.39
N ALA A 72 -0.55 4.20 -4.97
CA ALA A 72 -1.67 5.09 -4.70
C ALA A 72 -2.70 4.38 -3.83
N VAL A 73 -3.14 5.06 -2.78
CA VAL A 73 -4.12 4.53 -1.82
C VAL A 73 -5.22 5.56 -1.65
N ASP A 74 -6.46 5.19 -1.93
CA ASP A 74 -7.66 5.97 -1.64
C ASP A 74 -8.39 5.35 -0.45
N LEU A 75 -8.22 5.97 0.72
CA LEU A 75 -8.89 5.57 1.94
C LEU A 75 -10.41 5.75 1.88
N GLY A 76 -10.92 6.65 1.02
CA GLY A 76 -12.34 6.87 0.84
C GLY A 76 -13.03 5.77 0.04
N ALA A 77 -12.25 4.98 -0.71
CA ALA A 77 -12.71 3.84 -1.48
C ALA A 77 -12.40 2.50 -0.79
N MET A 78 -11.95 2.51 0.48
CA MET A 78 -11.64 1.28 1.18
C MET A 78 -12.90 0.49 1.54
N PRO A 79 -12.91 -0.84 1.35
CA PRO A 79 -13.98 -1.68 1.86
C PRO A 79 -14.13 -1.53 3.38
N PRO A 80 -15.36 -1.54 3.92
CA PRO A 80 -15.60 -1.36 5.36
C PRO A 80 -14.77 -2.23 6.33
N PRO A 81 -14.49 -3.53 6.04
CA PRO A 81 -13.69 -4.35 6.95
C PRO A 81 -12.18 -4.05 6.93
N VAL A 82 -11.68 -3.17 6.06
CA VAL A 82 -10.26 -2.86 5.94
C VAL A 82 -9.85 -1.81 6.97
N HIS A 83 -8.95 -2.18 7.87
CA HIS A 83 -8.35 -1.27 8.85
C HIS A 83 -6.84 -1.06 8.64
N ARG A 84 -6.21 -1.88 7.79
CA ARG A 84 -4.75 -1.88 7.57
C ARG A 84 -4.41 -2.01 6.10
N VAL A 85 -3.40 -1.24 5.66
CA VAL A 85 -2.76 -1.37 4.34
C VAL A 85 -1.34 -1.85 4.56
N HIS A 86 -1.00 -3.02 4.01
CA HIS A 86 0.33 -3.61 4.14
C HIS A 86 1.07 -3.52 2.81
N VAL A 87 2.20 -2.81 2.80
CA VAL A 87 3.12 -2.81 1.65
C VAL A 87 4.12 -3.93 1.84
N LEU A 88 4.23 -4.81 0.84
CA LEU A 88 5.19 -5.90 0.78
C LEU A 88 6.22 -5.60 -0.30
N LEU A 89 7.50 -5.81 0.04
CA LEU A 89 8.60 -5.68 -0.91
C LEU A 89 9.20 -7.06 -1.14
N ALA A 90 9.15 -7.54 -2.38
CA ALA A 90 9.90 -8.72 -2.80
C ALA A 90 11.31 -8.26 -3.20
N LEU A 91 12.30 -8.68 -2.42
CA LEU A 91 13.71 -8.40 -2.65
C LEU A 91 14.29 -9.41 -3.65
N PRO A 92 15.34 -9.03 -4.41
CA PRO A 92 16.07 -9.94 -5.29
C PRO A 92 16.81 -11.06 -4.54
#